data_AF-A0A225UMM9-F1
#
_entry.id   AF-A0A225UMM9-F1
#
_cell.length_a   1.000
_cell.length_b   1.000
_cell.length_c   1.000
_cell.angle_alpha   90.00
_cell.angle_beta   90.00
_cell.angle_gamma   90.00
#
_symmetry.space_group_name_H-M   'P 1'
#
loop_
_entity.id
_entity.type
_entity.pdbx_description
1 polymer ?
#
loop_
_entity_poly.entity_id
_entity_poly.type
_entity_poly.pdbx_seq_one_letter_code
_entity_poly.pdbx_strand_id
1 'polypeptide(L)'
;MLAGHIKTALRRLPRVAASKASIQVAHPWANRQEPATGRVLAAFVAGAAVGSALCEEPEQIPAKVTPGVVRPDLPTFSFEEVQKHTGAHKSGTWVVYKHGVYDITKFIASHPGGTKILLAAGNSIEPFWQLYAAHNHADVHKILETLRVGNLRDEDVKMLEALRKERYGDGPYSKDPTRHPALKVNSSMPFNAEPPAELLMESFVTPNDLFFVRNHLPVPEVDIEKYTLKISGVGVGHGKQVEFTVDNLKSKFKHHTVTTTIQCAGNRRAEMSGVKQVNGLSWDTTALSTANWTGVLLSDVLASIGITDEDSRHGGCECDVGENMEACDDCNAVIQHVQFEGLDADTEGNPYGASIPMATALDPRKDVLLAFEMNGEPIPRDHGFPLRVIVPGTVGARNVKFLHRIVLSSEESP
;
A
#
# COMPACT_ATOMS: atom_id res chain seq x y z
N MET A 1 57.32 -18.76 -6.15
CA MET A 1 57.97 -17.82 -7.08
C MET A 1 57.93 -18.43 -8.48
N LEU A 2 57.47 -17.63 -9.45
CA LEU A 2 57.59 -17.69 -10.92
C LEU A 2 57.60 -19.07 -11.62
N ALA A 3 56.59 -19.42 -12.41
CA ALA A 3 56.13 -18.86 -13.71
C ALA A 3 56.92 -19.36 -14.93
N GLY A 4 56.20 -19.96 -15.89
CA GLY A 4 56.60 -20.01 -17.30
C GLY A 4 56.10 -21.23 -18.07
N HIS A 5 55.46 -20.97 -19.22
CA HIS A 5 54.99 -21.89 -20.31
C HIS A 5 53.53 -22.35 -20.15
N ILE A 6 52.61 -22.04 -21.07
CA ILE A 6 52.39 -22.64 -22.40
C ILE A 6 51.42 -21.70 -23.17
N LYS A 7 51.84 -21.06 -24.28
CA LYS A 7 51.72 -21.45 -25.71
C LYS A 7 50.34 -21.19 -26.37
N THR A 8 50.39 -20.34 -27.42
CA THR A 8 49.78 -20.43 -28.78
C THR A 8 48.26 -20.69 -28.90
N ALA A 9 47.47 -20.13 -29.82
CA ALA A 9 47.70 -19.45 -31.08
C ALA A 9 46.45 -18.60 -31.45
N LEU A 10 46.66 -17.38 -31.95
CA LEU A 10 45.65 -16.46 -32.49
C LEU A 10 45.85 -16.35 -34.01
N ARG A 11 44.84 -16.77 -34.80
CA ARG A 11 44.56 -16.48 -36.23
C ARG A 11 43.50 -17.51 -36.67
N ARG A 12 42.32 -17.22 -37.24
CA ARG A 12 41.66 -16.08 -37.89
C ARG A 12 40.15 -16.38 -37.89
N LEU A 13 39.27 -15.42 -37.61
CA LEU A 13 37.90 -15.35 -38.15
C LEU A 13 37.47 -13.87 -38.27
N PRO A 14 36.59 -13.51 -39.23
CA PRO A 14 36.53 -12.18 -39.84
C PRO A 14 35.77 -11.13 -39.03
N ARG A 15 36.18 -9.86 -39.18
CA ARG A 15 35.45 -8.69 -38.65
C ARG A 15 34.11 -8.54 -39.37
N VAL A 16 33.02 -8.78 -38.65
CA VAL A 16 31.67 -8.36 -39.07
C VAL A 16 31.52 -6.88 -38.71
N ALA A 17 31.30 -6.04 -39.71
CA ALA A 17 30.97 -4.64 -39.52
C ALA A 17 29.59 -4.54 -38.86
N ALA A 18 29.53 -3.91 -37.68
CA ALA A 18 28.27 -3.59 -37.03
C ALA A 18 27.59 -2.45 -37.81
N SER A 19 26.58 -2.76 -38.62
CA SER A 19 25.67 -1.74 -39.12
C SER A 19 24.78 -1.27 -37.96
N LYS A 20 24.76 0.04 -37.71
CA LYS A 20 23.76 0.66 -36.84
C LYS A 20 22.43 0.63 -37.60
N ALA A 21 21.64 -0.43 -37.42
CA ALA A 21 20.24 -0.44 -37.77
C ALA A 21 19.43 -0.10 -36.51
N SER A 22 19.09 1.17 -36.36
CA SER A 22 18.08 1.62 -35.41
C SER A 22 16.71 1.16 -35.89
N ILE A 23 16.10 0.20 -35.20
CA ILE A 23 14.68 -0.12 -35.36
C ILE A 23 13.91 0.97 -34.63
N GLN A 24 13.43 1.98 -35.36
CA GLN A 24 12.43 2.91 -34.87
C GLN A 24 11.07 2.22 -34.92
N VAL A 25 10.51 1.90 -33.75
CA VAL A 25 9.07 1.59 -33.64
C VAL A 25 8.35 2.93 -33.59
N ALA A 26 7.62 3.27 -34.66
CA ALA A 26 6.82 4.47 -34.74
C ALA A 26 5.53 4.31 -33.91
N HIS A 27 5.36 5.13 -32.87
CA HIS A 27 4.08 5.30 -32.17
C HIS A 27 3.23 6.38 -32.89
N PRO A 28 1.92 6.17 -33.15
CA PRO A 28 1.13 7.05 -34.02
C PRO A 28 0.74 8.43 -33.44
N TRP A 29 1.36 8.91 -32.35
CA TRP A 29 0.92 10.13 -31.67
C TRP A 29 1.94 11.29 -31.73
N ALA A 30 3.12 11.07 -32.32
CA ALA A 30 4.24 12.00 -32.30
C ALA A 30 4.26 13.01 -33.46
N ASN A 31 3.11 13.49 -33.94
CA ASN A 31 3.07 14.55 -34.97
C ASN A 31 1.87 15.48 -34.80
N ARG A 32 2.00 16.47 -33.92
CA ARG A 32 1.42 17.80 -34.14
C ARG A 32 2.50 18.83 -33.86
N GLN A 33 2.99 19.46 -34.92
CA GLN A 33 3.83 20.65 -34.86
C GLN A 33 2.97 21.83 -34.41
N GLU A 34 3.46 22.58 -33.42
CA GLU A 34 2.96 23.92 -33.12
C GLU A 34 3.24 24.87 -34.30
N PRO A 35 2.30 25.73 -34.73
CA PRO A 35 2.62 26.73 -35.73
C PRO A 35 3.30 27.95 -35.09
N ALA A 36 4.33 28.40 -35.79
CA ALA A 36 5.23 29.49 -35.46
C ALA A 36 4.55 30.86 -35.28
N THR A 37 5.12 31.66 -34.39
CA THR A 37 4.82 33.06 -34.15
C THR A 37 5.25 33.93 -35.35
N GLY A 38 4.28 34.39 -36.13
CA GLY A 38 4.48 35.36 -37.21
C GLY A 38 3.89 36.74 -36.86
N ARG A 39 4.76 37.75 -36.72
CA ARG A 39 4.37 39.17 -36.70
C ARG A 39 3.86 39.58 -38.08
N VAL A 40 2.63 40.09 -38.19
CA VAL A 40 2.18 40.89 -39.33
C VAL A 40 1.35 42.10 -38.86
N LEU A 41 1.65 43.23 -39.48
CA LEU A 41 1.13 44.58 -39.27
C LEU A 41 -0.41 44.69 -39.27
N ALA A 42 -0.89 45.64 -38.48
CA ALA A 42 -2.25 46.16 -38.50
C ALA A 42 -2.58 46.85 -39.85
N ALA A 43 -3.74 46.51 -40.41
CA ALA A 43 -4.48 47.34 -41.34
C ALA A 43 -5.99 47.17 -41.09
N PHE A 44 -6.66 48.29 -40.79
CA PHE A 44 -8.11 48.43 -40.65
C PHE A 44 -8.79 48.34 -42.02
N VAL A 45 -9.86 47.53 -42.15
CA VAL A 45 -11.12 47.86 -42.83
C VAL A 45 -12.27 47.03 -42.22
N ALA A 46 -13.42 47.68 -42.02
CA ALA A 46 -14.63 47.22 -41.35
C ALA A 46 -15.44 46.15 -42.11
N GLY A 47 -16.25 45.37 -41.36
CA GLY A 47 -17.51 44.83 -41.87
C GLY A 47 -17.92 43.43 -41.40
N ALA A 48 -19.08 43.39 -40.74
CA ALA A 48 -20.02 42.27 -40.58
C ALA A 48 -19.77 41.21 -39.47
N ALA A 49 -20.79 41.11 -38.62
CA ALA A 49 -20.90 40.26 -37.45
C ALA A 49 -21.23 38.80 -37.81
N VAL A 50 -20.62 37.86 -37.08
CA VAL A 50 -21.12 36.49 -36.89
C VAL A 50 -20.79 36.05 -35.46
N GLY A 51 -21.76 35.42 -34.80
CA GLY A 51 -21.88 35.27 -33.35
C GLY A 51 -20.72 34.57 -32.62
N SER A 52 -20.44 35.10 -31.43
CA SER A 52 -19.55 34.54 -30.42
C SER A 52 -20.16 33.28 -29.81
N ALA A 53 -19.69 32.11 -30.21
CA ALA A 53 -19.70 30.94 -29.34
C ALA A 53 -18.60 31.18 -28.31
N LEU A 54 -19.00 31.48 -27.07
CA LEU A 54 -18.09 31.61 -25.94
C LEU A 54 -17.43 30.24 -25.71
N CYS A 55 -16.14 30.13 -26.02
CA CYS A 55 -15.31 29.07 -25.47
C CYS A 55 -15.21 29.31 -23.96
N GLU A 56 -15.83 28.44 -23.17
CA GLU A 56 -15.57 28.37 -21.74
C GLU A 56 -14.09 28.03 -21.51
N GLU A 57 -13.43 28.82 -20.66
CA GLU A 57 -12.08 28.52 -20.18
C GLU A 57 -12.07 27.20 -19.39
N PRO A 58 -10.98 26.42 -19.44
CA PRO A 58 -10.90 25.17 -18.70
C PRO A 58 -11.08 25.41 -17.20
N GLU A 59 -12.09 24.74 -16.64
CA GLU A 59 -12.45 24.78 -15.23
C GLU A 59 -11.20 24.51 -14.36
N GLN A 60 -10.83 25.49 -13.54
CA GLN A 60 -9.70 25.38 -12.61
C GLN A 60 -9.84 24.12 -11.77
N ILE A 61 -8.78 23.32 -11.72
CA ILE A 61 -8.67 22.16 -10.81
C ILE A 61 -9.03 22.65 -9.40
N PRO A 62 -10.13 22.16 -8.78
CA PRO A 62 -10.62 22.77 -7.56
C PRO A 62 -9.62 22.55 -6.40
N ALA A 63 -9.35 23.62 -5.67
CA ALA A 63 -8.46 23.63 -4.52
C ALA A 63 -8.84 22.50 -3.51
N LYS A 64 -7.82 21.88 -2.92
CA LYS A 64 -7.97 20.82 -1.91
C LYS A 64 -8.79 21.33 -0.72
N VAL A 65 -10.06 20.93 -0.64
CA VAL A 65 -10.97 21.29 0.46
C VAL A 65 -10.45 20.67 1.76
N THR A 66 -10.19 21.52 2.76
CA THR A 66 -9.72 21.09 4.09
C THR A 66 -10.89 21.23 5.07
N PRO A 67 -11.49 20.11 5.51
CA PRO A 67 -12.66 20.16 6.37
C PRO A 67 -12.29 20.57 7.80
N GLY A 68 -13.26 21.11 8.52
CA GLY A 68 -13.14 21.40 9.96
C GLY A 68 -12.34 22.66 10.29
N VAL A 69 -12.08 23.51 9.29
CA VAL A 69 -11.57 24.89 9.49
C VAL A 69 -12.71 25.79 9.97
N VAL A 70 -12.40 26.80 10.77
CA VAL A 70 -13.38 27.81 11.21
C VAL A 70 -13.87 28.61 10.01
N ARG A 71 -15.19 28.77 9.90
CA ARG A 71 -15.87 29.56 8.86
C ARG A 71 -16.57 30.77 9.49
N PRO A 72 -15.99 31.99 9.38
CA PRO A 72 -16.55 33.18 10.03
C PRO A 72 -17.98 33.54 9.59
N ASP A 73 -18.41 33.05 8.43
CA ASP A 73 -19.73 33.27 7.86
C ASP A 73 -20.83 32.36 8.43
N LEU A 74 -20.46 31.39 9.29
CA LEU A 74 -21.38 30.42 9.87
C LEU A 74 -21.53 30.61 11.39
N PRO A 75 -22.69 30.23 11.97
CA PRO A 75 -22.92 30.31 13.41
C PRO A 75 -21.96 29.39 14.18
N THR A 76 -21.68 29.74 15.43
CA THR A 76 -20.87 28.94 16.35
C THR A 76 -21.78 28.30 17.40
N PHE A 77 -21.60 27.00 17.64
CA PHE A 77 -22.36 26.18 18.58
C PHE A 77 -21.46 25.64 19.68
N SER A 78 -22.03 25.41 20.86
CA SER A 78 -21.40 24.63 21.92
C SER A 78 -21.49 23.13 21.66
N PHE A 79 -20.61 22.35 22.28
CA PHE A 79 -20.70 20.90 22.20
C PHE A 79 -22.00 20.36 22.81
N GLU A 80 -22.47 20.96 23.91
CA GLU A 80 -23.76 20.61 24.52
C GLU A 80 -24.95 20.86 23.58
N GLU A 81 -24.88 21.89 22.73
CA GLU A 81 -25.88 22.13 21.69
C GLU A 81 -25.85 21.01 20.66
N VAL A 82 -24.68 20.66 20.13
CA VAL A 82 -24.51 19.54 19.18
C VAL A 82 -25.05 18.23 19.76
N GLN A 83 -24.81 17.94 21.04
CA GLN A 83 -25.27 16.73 21.71
C GLN A 83 -26.79 16.58 21.78
N LYS A 84 -27.56 17.65 21.55
CA LYS A 84 -29.04 17.59 21.44
C LYS A 84 -29.52 17.07 20.08
N HIS A 85 -28.62 16.91 19.11
CA HIS A 85 -28.90 16.45 17.75
C HIS A 85 -28.46 14.99 17.57
N THR A 86 -29.06 14.08 18.33
CA THR A 86 -28.78 12.62 18.33
C THR A 86 -29.86 11.77 17.63
N GLY A 87 -30.88 12.39 17.05
CA GLY A 87 -31.82 11.72 16.15
C GLY A 87 -33.03 11.01 16.80
N ALA A 88 -33.77 11.67 17.71
CA ALA A 88 -35.06 11.17 18.19
C ALA A 88 -36.29 12.02 17.79
N HIS A 89 -36.25 13.36 17.76
CA HIS A 89 -37.37 14.19 17.27
C HIS A 89 -36.92 15.59 16.81
N LYS A 90 -37.28 15.97 15.58
CA LYS A 90 -37.23 17.31 14.94
C LYS A 90 -35.89 18.08 14.91
N SER A 91 -34.88 17.75 15.72
CA SER A 91 -33.60 18.48 15.77
C SER A 91 -32.59 18.05 14.69
N GLY A 92 -32.72 16.85 14.12
CA GLY A 92 -31.73 16.30 13.18
C GLY A 92 -30.58 15.57 13.90
N THR A 93 -29.65 15.02 13.12
CA THR A 93 -28.47 14.29 13.61
C THR A 93 -27.22 15.06 13.22
N TRP A 94 -26.55 15.64 14.21
CA TRP A 94 -25.33 16.41 13.99
C TRP A 94 -24.10 15.67 14.48
N VAL A 95 -22.97 16.00 13.88
CA VAL A 95 -21.64 15.51 14.27
C VAL A 95 -20.62 16.64 14.20
N VAL A 96 -19.48 16.46 14.86
CA VAL A 96 -18.37 17.41 14.78
C VAL A 96 -17.11 16.80 14.19
N TYR A 97 -16.35 17.63 13.46
CA TYR A 97 -15.00 17.34 13.00
C TYR A 97 -14.14 18.60 13.08
N LYS A 98 -13.12 18.58 13.94
CA LYS A 98 -12.32 19.75 14.34
C LYS A 98 -13.25 20.89 14.76
N HIS A 99 -13.15 22.05 14.11
CA HIS A 99 -14.01 23.19 14.40
C HIS A 99 -15.34 23.13 13.63
N GLY A 100 -15.62 22.08 12.86
CA GLY A 100 -16.83 21.98 12.06
C GLY A 100 -17.98 21.26 12.74
N VAL A 101 -19.18 21.79 12.57
CA VAL A 101 -20.46 21.17 12.93
C VAL A 101 -21.20 20.83 11.64
N TYR A 102 -21.66 19.58 11.53
CA TYR A 102 -22.24 19.03 10.31
C TYR A 102 -23.59 18.37 10.59
N ASP A 103 -24.58 18.64 9.74
CA ASP A 103 -25.87 17.97 9.78
C ASP A 103 -25.88 16.80 8.80
N ILE A 104 -25.77 15.58 9.34
CA ILE A 104 -25.71 14.35 8.55
C ILE A 104 -27.08 13.69 8.36
N THR A 105 -28.18 14.33 8.81
CA THR A 105 -29.52 13.73 8.85
C THR A 105 -29.91 13.09 7.51
N LYS A 106 -29.69 13.81 6.41
CA LYS A 106 -30.03 13.35 5.06
C LYS A 106 -28.99 12.40 4.47
N PHE A 107 -27.77 12.42 5.00
CA PHE A 107 -26.65 11.62 4.48
C PHE A 107 -26.61 10.20 5.06
N ILE A 108 -27.20 9.97 6.23
CA ILE A 108 -27.22 8.65 6.90
C ILE A 108 -27.68 7.53 5.96
N ALA A 109 -28.77 7.75 5.22
CA ALA A 109 -29.34 6.74 4.32
C ALA A 109 -28.44 6.38 3.12
N SER A 110 -27.49 7.26 2.78
CA SER A 110 -26.58 7.09 1.65
C SER A 110 -25.14 6.80 2.10
N HIS A 111 -24.87 6.68 3.40
CA HIS A 111 -23.53 6.39 3.91
C HIS A 111 -23.13 4.94 3.60
N PRO A 112 -21.96 4.69 2.96
CA PRO A 112 -21.52 3.34 2.62
C PRO A 112 -21.31 2.40 3.82
N GLY A 113 -21.11 2.94 5.02
CA GLY A 113 -20.96 2.18 6.27
C GLY A 113 -22.29 1.85 6.96
N GLY A 114 -23.42 2.17 6.33
CA GLY A 114 -24.76 1.93 6.87
C GLY A 114 -25.01 2.69 8.18
N THR A 115 -25.67 2.04 9.13
CA THR A 115 -26.05 2.65 10.41
C THR A 115 -24.87 2.92 11.36
N LYS A 116 -23.65 2.46 11.04
CA LYS A 116 -22.45 2.71 11.86
C LYS A 116 -22.16 4.21 12.02
N ILE A 117 -22.57 5.05 11.08
CA ILE A 117 -22.44 6.52 11.19
C ILE A 117 -23.21 7.10 12.40
N LEU A 118 -24.27 6.43 12.85
CA LEU A 118 -25.07 6.87 14.01
C LEU A 118 -24.31 6.73 15.33
N LEU A 119 -23.23 5.94 15.38
CA LEU A 119 -22.37 5.85 16.56
C LEU A 119 -21.71 7.20 16.91
N ALA A 120 -21.58 8.09 15.93
CA ALA A 120 -21.06 9.43 16.12
C ALA A 120 -22.14 10.50 16.35
N ALA A 121 -23.42 10.13 16.39
CA ALA A 121 -24.52 11.08 16.55
C ALA A 121 -24.33 11.92 17.82
N GLY A 122 -24.41 13.25 17.67
CA GLY A 122 -24.15 14.23 18.72
C GLY A 122 -22.71 14.30 19.21
N ASN A 123 -21.76 13.63 18.54
CA ASN A 123 -20.38 13.48 18.99
C ASN A 123 -19.36 13.76 17.87
N SER A 124 -18.09 13.68 18.23
CA SER A 124 -16.94 13.81 17.33
C SER A 124 -16.77 12.58 16.45
N ILE A 125 -16.52 12.79 15.14
CA ILE A 125 -16.25 11.71 14.17
C ILE A 125 -14.77 11.34 14.11
N GLU A 126 -13.89 12.14 14.71
CA GLU A 126 -12.44 11.97 14.68
C GLU A 126 -11.96 10.60 15.18
N PRO A 127 -12.50 10.02 16.29
CA PRO A 127 -12.12 8.68 16.70
C PRO A 127 -12.40 7.67 15.59
N PHE A 128 -13.54 7.78 14.91
CA PHE A 128 -13.89 6.86 13.82
C PHE A 128 -13.04 7.10 12.58
N TRP A 129 -12.68 8.34 12.26
CA TRP A 129 -11.82 8.66 11.11
C TRP A 129 -10.37 8.22 11.30
N GLN A 130 -9.89 8.15 12.56
CA GLN A 130 -8.61 7.52 12.86
C GLN A 130 -8.60 6.02 12.58
N LEU A 131 -9.75 5.35 12.75
CA LEU A 131 -9.90 3.92 12.52
C LEU A 131 -10.19 3.60 11.05
N TYR A 132 -11.02 4.42 10.41
CA TYR A 132 -11.50 4.21 9.04
C TYR A 132 -10.91 5.26 8.09
N ALA A 133 -9.67 5.03 7.67
CA ALA A 133 -8.92 5.95 6.82
C ALA A 133 -9.56 6.23 5.45
N ALA A 134 -10.53 5.41 5.01
CA ALA A 134 -11.34 5.69 3.83
C ALA A 134 -12.00 7.08 3.86
N HIS A 135 -12.20 7.66 5.05
CA HIS A 135 -12.78 9.00 5.20
C HIS A 135 -11.78 10.15 4.97
N ASN A 136 -10.47 9.88 4.91
CA ASN A 136 -9.43 10.89 4.68
C ASN A 136 -9.23 11.23 3.18
N HIS A 137 -10.13 10.79 2.30
CA HIS A 137 -10.10 11.11 0.87
C HIS A 137 -10.69 12.49 0.58
N ALA A 138 -10.11 13.18 -0.41
CA ALA A 138 -10.55 14.53 -0.81
C ALA A 138 -12.03 14.61 -1.19
N ASP A 139 -12.59 13.56 -1.80
CA ASP A 139 -14.01 13.53 -2.16
C ASP A 139 -14.91 13.39 -0.94
N VAL A 140 -14.49 12.63 0.08
CA VAL A 140 -15.20 12.54 1.35
C VAL A 140 -15.16 13.87 2.10
N HIS A 141 -14.01 14.57 2.06
CA HIS A 141 -13.91 15.91 2.63
C HIS A 141 -14.83 16.92 1.94
N LYS A 142 -14.96 16.86 0.61
CA LYS A 142 -15.92 17.68 -0.15
C LYS A 142 -17.35 17.37 0.28
N ILE A 143 -17.72 16.09 0.33
CA ILE A 143 -19.07 15.67 0.78
C ILE A 143 -19.32 16.19 2.19
N LEU A 144 -18.39 16.00 3.13
CA LEU A 144 -18.53 16.46 4.50
C LEU A 144 -18.76 17.98 4.56
N GLU A 145 -17.99 18.78 3.82
CA GLU A 145 -18.18 20.24 3.81
C GLU A 145 -19.49 20.69 3.15
N THR A 146 -20.13 19.87 2.29
CA THR A 146 -21.50 20.18 1.83
C THR A 146 -22.55 20.05 2.93
N LEU A 147 -22.24 19.32 4.01
CA LEU A 147 -23.11 19.09 5.17
C LEU A 147 -22.87 20.11 6.31
N ARG A 148 -22.00 21.10 6.08
CA ARG A 148 -21.57 22.07 7.09
C ARG A 148 -22.72 22.98 7.51
N VAL A 149 -22.97 23.08 8.82
CA VAL A 149 -24.01 23.96 9.40
C VAL A 149 -23.48 24.99 10.38
N GLY A 150 -22.26 24.83 10.90
CA GLY A 150 -21.68 25.78 11.86
C GLY A 150 -20.24 25.50 12.25
N ASN A 151 -19.77 26.27 13.23
CA ASN A 151 -18.51 26.07 13.91
C ASN A 151 -18.72 25.53 15.32
N LEU A 152 -17.76 24.77 15.84
CA LEU A 152 -17.70 24.41 17.25
C LEU A 152 -16.84 25.45 17.99
N ARG A 153 -17.21 25.80 19.24
CA ARG A 153 -16.40 26.71 20.06
C ARG A 153 -14.99 26.13 20.30
N ASP A 154 -13.97 27.00 20.25
CA ASP A 154 -12.57 26.60 20.46
C ASP A 154 -12.32 25.86 21.79
N GLU A 155 -13.01 26.27 22.86
CA GLU A 155 -12.89 25.59 24.17
C GLU A 155 -13.40 24.15 24.13
N ASP A 156 -14.49 23.91 23.39
CA ASP A 156 -15.07 22.59 23.21
C ASP A 156 -14.18 21.73 22.29
N VAL A 157 -13.57 22.32 21.25
CA VAL A 157 -12.58 21.63 20.41
C VAL A 157 -11.39 21.17 21.24
N LYS A 158 -10.83 22.05 22.07
CA LYS A 158 -9.70 21.72 22.96
C LYS A 158 -10.09 20.65 23.99
N MET A 159 -11.30 20.74 24.55
CA MET A 159 -11.82 19.74 25.48
C MET A 159 -11.95 18.38 24.81
N LEU A 160 -12.57 18.31 23.62
CA LEU A 160 -12.72 17.07 22.86
C LEU A 160 -11.37 16.49 22.45
N GLU A 161 -10.41 17.33 22.05
CA GLU A 161 -9.05 16.91 21.73
C GLU A 161 -8.34 16.33 22.97
N ALA A 162 -8.47 16.96 24.13
CA ALA A 162 -7.93 16.47 25.39
C ALA A 162 -8.58 15.13 25.81
N LEU A 163 -9.91 15.03 25.76
CA LEU A 163 -10.65 13.78 26.05
C LEU A 163 -10.28 12.66 25.06
N ARG A 164 -10.12 13.00 23.77
CA ARG A 164 -9.64 12.05 22.76
C ARG A 164 -8.25 11.57 23.11
N LYS A 165 -7.34 12.47 23.48
CA LYS A 165 -5.96 12.14 23.82
C LYS A 165 -5.87 11.32 25.11
N GLU A 166 -6.70 11.61 26.10
CA GLU A 166 -6.81 10.81 27.33
C GLU A 166 -7.30 9.38 27.03
N ARG A 167 -8.34 9.25 26.20
CA ARG A 167 -8.99 7.96 25.92
C ARG A 167 -8.26 7.09 24.89
N TYR A 168 -7.66 7.72 23.87
CA TYR A 168 -7.10 7.04 22.70
C TYR A 168 -5.61 7.35 22.46
N GLY A 169 -4.96 8.11 23.37
CA GLY A 169 -3.58 8.56 23.21
C GLY A 169 -3.38 9.51 22.03
N ASP A 170 -2.15 9.56 21.51
CA ASP A 170 -1.81 10.34 20.32
C ASP A 170 -2.38 9.72 19.02
N GLY A 171 -3.17 8.64 19.12
CA GLY A 171 -3.76 7.90 18.02
C GLY A 171 -2.88 6.74 17.55
N PRO A 172 -3.46 5.81 16.76
CA PRO A 172 -2.78 4.57 16.37
C PRO A 172 -1.55 4.79 15.49
N TYR A 173 -1.46 5.93 14.78
CA TYR A 173 -0.34 6.31 13.91
C TYR A 173 0.69 7.22 14.59
N SER A 174 0.56 7.49 15.88
CA SER A 174 1.44 8.44 16.60
C SER A 174 2.92 8.05 16.62
N LYS A 175 3.19 6.76 16.47
CA LYS A 175 4.54 6.18 16.51
C LYS A 175 5.04 5.70 15.15
N ASP A 176 4.32 6.06 14.10
CA ASP A 176 4.78 5.85 12.74
C ASP A 176 6.14 6.56 12.53
N PRO A 177 7.04 6.00 11.70
CA PRO A 177 8.35 6.60 11.46
C PRO A 177 8.26 7.98 10.78
N THR A 178 9.33 8.76 10.85
CA THR A 178 9.48 9.99 10.05
C THR A 178 9.87 9.61 8.63
N ARG A 179 9.37 10.34 7.63
CA ARG A 179 9.64 10.10 6.20
C ARG A 179 10.24 11.31 5.53
N HIS A 180 10.88 11.06 4.40
CA HIS A 180 11.52 12.11 3.62
C HIS A 180 10.48 13.12 3.08
N PRO A 181 10.69 14.45 3.24
CA PRO A 181 9.70 15.46 2.90
C PRO A 181 9.46 15.61 1.40
N ALA A 182 10.36 15.09 0.55
CA ALA A 182 10.18 15.13 -0.90
C ALA A 182 9.12 14.16 -1.43
N LEU A 183 8.66 13.19 -0.62
CA LEU A 183 7.64 12.25 -1.04
C LEU A 183 6.30 12.96 -1.32
N LYS A 184 5.64 12.57 -2.41
CA LYS A 184 4.29 13.00 -2.75
C LYS A 184 3.29 12.19 -1.92
N VAL A 185 2.78 12.79 -0.84
CA VAL A 185 1.88 12.12 0.10
C VAL A 185 0.44 12.08 -0.44
N ASN A 186 -0.06 10.87 -0.69
CA ASN A 186 -1.44 10.60 -1.07
C ASN A 186 -2.35 10.44 0.16
N SER A 187 -1.84 9.83 1.23
CA SER A 187 -2.52 9.70 2.52
C SER A 187 -1.51 9.77 3.66
N SER A 188 -1.83 10.48 4.74
CA SER A 188 -0.97 10.57 5.92
C SER A 188 -1.26 9.47 6.95
N MET A 189 -2.49 8.96 7.01
CA MET A 189 -2.95 7.96 8.00
C MET A 189 -3.99 7.03 7.35
N PRO A 190 -3.61 5.80 6.95
CA PRO A 190 -2.25 5.25 6.96
C PRO A 190 -1.35 5.97 5.95
N PHE A 191 -0.04 5.98 6.23
CA PHE A 191 0.93 6.67 5.39
C PHE A 191 1.07 5.98 4.02
N ASN A 192 0.84 6.75 2.96
CA ASN A 192 0.97 6.31 1.58
C ASN A 192 1.54 7.45 0.74
N ALA A 193 2.70 7.23 0.14
CA ALA A 193 3.39 8.24 -0.63
C ALA A 193 4.26 7.62 -1.73
N GLU A 194 4.46 8.36 -2.80
CA GLU A 194 5.33 8.01 -3.92
C GLU A 194 6.44 9.05 -4.12
N PRO A 195 7.63 8.66 -4.61
CA PRO A 195 8.65 9.65 -4.95
C PRO A 195 8.21 10.55 -6.11
N PRO A 196 8.73 11.78 -6.21
CA PRO A 196 8.68 12.54 -7.46
C PRO A 196 9.27 11.72 -8.62
N ALA A 197 8.69 11.85 -9.82
CA ALA A 197 9.09 11.06 -10.98
C ALA A 197 10.55 11.33 -11.37
N GLU A 198 10.97 12.58 -11.23
CA GLU A 198 12.33 13.03 -11.49
C GLU A 198 13.33 12.27 -10.61
N LEU A 199 13.03 12.14 -9.31
CA LEU A 199 13.87 11.44 -8.34
C LEU A 199 13.84 9.92 -8.50
N LEU A 200 12.68 9.34 -8.89
CA LEU A 200 12.56 7.90 -9.12
C LEU A 200 13.48 7.44 -10.27
N MET A 201 13.66 8.29 -11.29
CA MET A 201 14.42 7.96 -12.50
C MET A 201 15.94 8.20 -12.39
N GLU A 202 16.43 8.79 -11.29
CA GLU A 202 17.85 9.12 -11.13
C GLU A 202 18.74 7.89 -10.99
N SER A 203 18.22 6.81 -10.42
CA SER A 203 18.98 5.59 -10.15
C SER A 203 18.16 4.33 -10.41
N PHE A 204 18.83 3.29 -10.88
CA PHE A 204 18.19 1.98 -11.08
C PHE A 204 17.70 1.37 -9.77
N VAL A 205 18.47 1.55 -8.69
CA VAL A 205 18.11 1.18 -7.32
C VAL A 205 17.62 2.44 -6.60
N THR A 206 16.36 2.45 -6.18
CA THR A 206 15.73 3.57 -5.48
C THR A 206 16.27 3.64 -4.05
N PRO A 207 16.77 4.80 -3.58
CA PRO A 207 17.18 4.99 -2.19
C PRO A 207 16.04 4.66 -1.21
N ASN A 208 16.37 4.10 -0.05
CA ASN A 208 15.38 3.64 0.95
C ASN A 208 14.39 4.76 1.35
N ASP A 209 14.88 5.99 1.50
CA ASP A 209 14.10 7.17 1.90
C ASP A 209 13.13 7.67 0.82
N LEU A 210 13.34 7.25 -0.43
CA LEU A 210 12.52 7.63 -1.59
C LEU A 210 11.70 6.45 -2.14
N PHE A 211 11.93 5.23 -1.64
CA PHE A 211 11.16 4.06 -2.04
C PHE A 211 9.68 4.26 -1.67
N PHE A 212 8.77 4.05 -2.62
CA PHE A 212 7.34 4.32 -2.41
C PHE A 212 6.81 3.57 -1.18
N VAL A 213 5.96 4.23 -0.39
CA VAL A 213 5.39 3.64 0.82
C VAL A 213 3.92 3.39 0.59
N ARG A 214 3.49 2.14 0.79
CA ARG A 214 2.07 1.77 0.87
C ARG A 214 1.80 1.05 2.18
N ASN A 215 1.07 1.70 3.09
CA ASN A 215 0.57 1.11 4.33
C ASN A 215 -0.97 1.03 4.32
N HIS A 216 -1.54 -0.08 4.78
CA HIS A 216 -2.98 -0.20 5.04
C HIS A 216 -3.34 0.18 6.49
N LEU A 217 -2.37 0.04 7.39
CA LEU A 217 -2.52 0.10 8.84
C LEU A 217 -1.31 0.83 9.46
N PRO A 218 -1.33 1.14 10.77
CA PRO A 218 -0.19 1.73 11.46
C PRO A 218 1.07 0.87 11.36
N VAL A 219 2.24 1.51 11.36
CA VAL A 219 3.53 0.81 11.28
C VAL A 219 3.86 0.18 12.64
N PRO A 220 3.98 -1.15 12.75
CA PRO A 220 4.32 -1.80 14.01
C PRO A 220 5.63 -1.26 14.61
N GLU A 221 5.67 -1.21 15.95
CA GLU A 221 6.90 -1.10 16.71
C GLU A 221 7.33 -2.50 17.13
N VAL A 222 8.46 -2.97 16.62
CA VAL A 222 8.92 -4.33 16.85
C VAL A 222 10.12 -4.32 17.80
N ASP A 223 9.95 -4.99 18.93
CA ASP A 223 11.06 -5.38 19.81
C ASP A 223 11.73 -6.63 19.21
N ILE A 224 12.94 -6.44 18.66
CA ILE A 224 13.65 -7.49 17.93
C ILE A 224 14.01 -8.69 18.82
N GLU A 225 14.20 -8.48 20.12
CA GLU A 225 14.56 -9.55 21.05
C GLU A 225 13.38 -10.50 21.34
N LYS A 226 12.14 -9.99 21.21
CA LYS A 226 10.90 -10.75 21.42
C LYS A 226 10.26 -11.23 20.11
N TYR A 227 10.76 -10.76 18.98
CA TYR A 227 10.20 -11.07 17.68
C TYR A 227 10.53 -12.52 17.28
N THR A 228 9.50 -13.27 16.89
CA THR A 228 9.65 -14.58 16.23
C THR A 228 8.78 -14.64 14.98
N LEU A 229 9.29 -15.30 13.94
CA LEU A 229 8.50 -15.78 12.81
C LEU A 229 7.94 -17.15 13.15
N LYS A 230 6.62 -17.33 12.98
CA LYS A 230 5.91 -18.57 13.26
C LYS A 230 5.49 -19.24 11.97
N ILE A 231 5.76 -20.54 11.82
CA ILE A 231 5.33 -21.34 10.68
C ILE A 231 4.46 -22.49 11.18
N SER A 232 3.26 -22.60 10.63
CA SER A 232 2.27 -23.61 11.00
C SER A 232 1.42 -24.01 9.79
N GLY A 233 0.44 -24.89 10.01
CA GLY A 233 -0.51 -25.32 8.98
C GLY A 233 -0.28 -26.76 8.53
N VAL A 234 -0.85 -27.11 7.40
CA VAL A 234 -0.83 -28.47 6.84
C VAL A 234 0.61 -28.94 6.61
N GLY A 235 0.90 -30.19 6.96
CA GLY A 235 2.24 -30.81 6.81
C GLY A 235 3.26 -30.41 7.89
N VAL A 236 3.01 -29.35 8.68
CA VAL A 236 3.83 -29.03 9.86
C VAL A 236 3.31 -29.92 11.00
N GLY A 237 4.02 -31.00 11.32
CA GLY A 237 3.54 -32.14 12.13
C GLY A 237 2.53 -31.79 13.24
N HIS A 238 1.43 -32.56 13.33
CA HIS A 238 0.23 -32.25 14.12
C HIS A 238 0.49 -31.56 15.47
N GLY A 239 -0.05 -30.34 15.62
CA GLY A 239 0.05 -29.54 16.83
C GLY A 239 1.38 -28.79 17.01
N LYS A 240 2.30 -28.85 16.04
CA LYS A 240 3.58 -28.15 16.09
C LYS A 240 3.54 -26.83 15.33
N GLN A 241 4.08 -25.81 15.95
CA GLN A 241 4.47 -24.55 15.34
C GLN A 241 5.99 -24.49 15.37
N VAL A 242 6.61 -24.16 14.24
CA VAL A 242 8.06 -23.93 14.18
C VAL A 242 8.31 -22.42 14.28
N GLU A 243 9.28 -22.04 15.10
CA GLU A 243 9.62 -20.64 15.30
C GLU A 243 11.06 -20.33 14.88
N PHE A 244 11.24 -19.19 14.23
CA PHE A 244 12.55 -18.66 13.88
C PHE A 244 12.69 -17.23 14.40
N THR A 245 13.76 -16.94 15.12
CA THR A 245 14.21 -15.55 15.30
C THR A 245 14.89 -15.06 14.01
N VAL A 246 15.03 -13.74 13.84
CA VAL A 246 15.78 -13.19 12.68
C VAL A 246 17.24 -13.67 12.72
N ASP A 247 17.85 -13.78 13.90
CA ASP A 247 19.21 -14.31 14.05
C ASP A 247 19.30 -15.79 13.66
N ASN A 248 18.27 -16.58 13.94
CA ASN A 248 18.18 -17.96 13.46
C ASN A 248 18.14 -18.01 11.93
N LEU A 249 17.35 -17.16 11.29
CA LEU A 249 17.30 -17.07 9.83
C LEU A 249 18.68 -16.67 9.27
N LYS A 250 19.30 -15.63 9.84
CA LYS A 250 20.61 -15.13 9.40
C LYS A 250 21.75 -16.15 9.58
N SER A 251 21.72 -16.96 10.63
CA SER A 251 22.82 -17.89 10.95
C SER A 251 22.68 -19.26 10.30
N LYS A 252 21.45 -19.76 10.11
CA LYS A 252 21.20 -21.14 9.63
C LYS A 252 21.16 -21.27 8.12
N PHE A 253 20.81 -20.21 7.40
CA PHE A 253 20.54 -20.26 5.97
C PHE A 253 21.51 -19.37 5.19
N LYS A 254 21.74 -19.75 3.93
CA LYS A 254 22.53 -18.93 3.01
C LYS A 254 21.81 -17.63 2.72
N HIS A 255 22.57 -16.53 2.65
CA HIS A 255 22.00 -15.23 2.27
C HIS A 255 21.97 -15.10 0.75
N HIS A 256 20.85 -14.58 0.25
CA HIS A 256 20.61 -14.30 -1.15
C HIS A 256 20.25 -12.83 -1.30
N THR A 257 20.79 -12.19 -2.33
CA THR A 257 20.45 -10.81 -2.69
C THR A 257 19.75 -10.80 -4.04
N VAL A 258 18.54 -10.25 -4.07
CA VAL A 258 17.69 -10.19 -5.27
C VAL A 258 17.34 -8.74 -5.55
N THR A 259 17.72 -8.25 -6.73
CA THR A 259 17.28 -6.93 -7.20
C THR A 259 15.92 -7.07 -7.88
N THR A 260 14.88 -6.51 -7.27
CA THR A 260 13.53 -6.53 -7.86
C THR A 260 12.79 -5.23 -7.64
N THR A 261 11.96 -4.89 -8.63
CA THR A 261 10.98 -3.82 -8.53
C THR A 261 9.73 -4.33 -7.83
N ILE A 262 9.22 -3.55 -6.88
CA ILE A 262 7.88 -3.74 -6.31
C ILE A 262 6.98 -2.68 -6.93
N GLN A 263 5.86 -3.11 -7.52
CA GLN A 263 4.86 -2.21 -8.09
C GLN A 263 3.51 -2.41 -7.40
N CYS A 264 2.88 -1.31 -6.98
CA CYS A 264 1.53 -1.34 -6.45
C CYS A 264 0.53 -1.65 -7.58
N ALA A 265 -0.48 -2.48 -7.29
CA ALA A 265 -1.62 -2.71 -8.20
C ALA A 265 -2.32 -1.40 -8.61
N GLY A 266 -2.26 -0.40 -7.73
CA GLY A 266 -2.88 0.91 -7.93
C GLY A 266 -2.03 1.92 -8.68
N ASN A 267 -0.83 1.56 -9.15
CA ASN A 267 0.00 2.51 -9.89
C ASN A 267 -0.76 3.07 -11.11
N ARG A 268 -0.64 4.38 -11.35
CA ARG A 268 -1.37 5.11 -12.42
C ARG A 268 -2.89 5.16 -12.26
N ARG A 269 -3.41 4.96 -11.04
CA ARG A 269 -4.87 5.06 -10.79
C ARG A 269 -5.44 6.44 -11.10
N ALA A 270 -4.68 7.51 -10.92
CA ALA A 270 -5.13 8.87 -11.23
C ALA A 270 -5.58 9.01 -12.70
N GLU A 271 -4.91 8.32 -13.64
CA GLU A 271 -5.28 8.34 -15.05
C GLU A 271 -6.60 7.61 -15.32
N MET A 272 -6.88 6.52 -14.59
CA MET A 272 -8.18 5.84 -14.65
C MET A 272 -9.30 6.75 -14.13
N SER A 273 -9.06 7.46 -13.01
CA SER A 273 -10.00 8.44 -12.46
C SER A 273 -10.27 9.60 -13.42
N GLY A 274 -9.28 9.98 -14.24
CA GLY A 274 -9.45 10.98 -15.30
C GLY A 274 -10.44 10.58 -16.40
N VAL A 275 -10.69 9.28 -16.61
CA VAL A 275 -11.73 8.77 -17.51
C VAL A 275 -13.06 8.60 -16.79
N LYS A 276 -13.03 7.93 -15.64
CA LYS A 276 -14.19 7.72 -14.76
C LYS A 276 -13.71 7.52 -13.34
N GLN A 277 -14.31 8.24 -12.39
CA GLN A 277 -13.92 8.15 -10.98
C GLN A 277 -13.94 6.70 -10.48
N VAL A 278 -12.83 6.27 -9.88
CA VAL A 278 -12.66 4.95 -9.25
C VAL A 278 -12.30 5.08 -7.77
N ASN A 279 -12.58 4.04 -6.99
CA ASN A 279 -12.23 3.99 -5.57
C ASN A 279 -10.75 3.61 -5.38
N GLY A 280 -10.08 4.28 -4.43
CA GLY A 280 -8.73 3.97 -3.99
C GLY A 280 -7.80 5.18 -3.95
N LEU A 281 -6.56 4.96 -3.50
CA LEU A 281 -5.53 6.01 -3.47
C LEU A 281 -5.22 6.53 -4.87
N SER A 282 -5.18 7.85 -5.03
CA SER A 282 -4.93 8.52 -6.31
C SER A 282 -3.43 8.55 -6.64
N TRP A 283 -2.85 7.37 -6.87
CA TRP A 283 -1.46 7.24 -7.32
C TRP A 283 -1.27 7.87 -8.70
N ASP A 284 -0.20 8.64 -8.84
CA ASP A 284 0.32 9.13 -10.11
C ASP A 284 1.11 7.98 -10.81
N THR A 285 2.30 8.24 -11.35
CA THR A 285 3.04 7.27 -12.16
C THR A 285 4.10 6.46 -11.40
N THR A 286 4.28 6.73 -10.10
CA THR A 286 5.47 6.37 -9.34
C THR A 286 5.19 5.49 -8.12
N ALA A 287 4.05 4.80 -8.06
CA ALA A 287 3.77 3.77 -7.06
C ALA A 287 4.51 2.45 -7.37
N LEU A 288 5.81 2.56 -7.66
CA LEU A 288 6.78 1.48 -7.82
C LEU A 288 8.16 1.96 -7.40
N SER A 289 9.03 1.05 -6.98
CA SER A 289 10.44 1.32 -6.70
C SER A 289 11.25 0.03 -6.75
N THR A 290 12.56 0.14 -6.99
CA THR A 290 13.47 -1.00 -7.14
C THR A 290 14.49 -1.02 -6.01
N ALA A 291 14.73 -2.17 -5.39
CA ALA A 291 15.73 -2.31 -4.35
C ALA A 291 16.48 -3.66 -4.46
N ASN A 292 17.66 -3.70 -3.85
CA ASN A 292 18.40 -4.93 -3.58
C ASN A 292 17.91 -5.49 -2.25
N TRP A 293 17.19 -6.61 -2.27
CA TRP A 293 16.67 -7.24 -1.07
C TRP A 293 17.60 -8.38 -0.66
N THR A 294 18.05 -8.37 0.60
CA THR A 294 18.87 -9.47 1.13
C THR A 294 18.10 -10.22 2.21
N GLY A 295 18.13 -11.54 2.11
CA GLY A 295 17.37 -12.45 2.95
C GLY A 295 17.77 -13.90 2.75
N VAL A 296 16.88 -14.80 3.16
CA VAL A 296 17.00 -16.24 2.96
C VAL A 296 15.89 -16.73 2.05
N LEU A 297 16.13 -17.75 1.23
CA LEU A 297 15.11 -18.31 0.36
C LEU A 297 14.00 -18.96 1.19
N LEU A 298 12.74 -18.66 0.85
CA LEU A 298 11.58 -19.30 1.48
C LEU A 298 11.61 -20.83 1.26
N SER A 299 12.04 -21.28 0.09
CA SER A 299 12.20 -22.71 -0.24
C SER A 299 13.14 -23.42 0.75
N ASP A 300 14.26 -22.79 1.13
CA ASP A 300 15.24 -23.39 2.03
C ASP A 300 14.70 -23.47 3.46
N VAL A 301 13.95 -22.44 3.89
CA VAL A 301 13.29 -22.43 5.21
C VAL A 301 12.22 -23.52 5.28
N LEU A 302 11.39 -23.66 4.25
CA LEU A 302 10.38 -24.71 4.16
C LEU A 302 11.03 -26.11 4.12
N ALA A 303 12.08 -26.31 3.32
CA ALA A 303 12.81 -27.57 3.28
C ALA A 303 13.43 -27.95 4.64
N SER A 304 13.90 -26.97 5.42
CA SER A 304 14.49 -27.22 6.76
C SER A 304 13.50 -27.75 7.79
N ILE A 305 12.19 -27.54 7.55
CA ILE A 305 11.11 -28.07 8.39
C ILE A 305 10.43 -29.28 7.76
N GLY A 306 11.03 -29.85 6.72
CA GLY A 306 10.57 -31.07 6.05
C GLY A 306 9.52 -30.85 4.97
N ILE A 307 9.30 -29.61 4.50
CA ILE A 307 8.33 -29.29 3.45
C ILE A 307 9.04 -29.18 2.10
N THR A 308 8.71 -30.08 1.19
CA THR A 308 9.37 -30.25 -0.11
C THR A 308 8.36 -30.41 -1.26
N ASP A 309 8.84 -30.45 -2.51
CA ASP A 309 8.00 -30.71 -3.69
C ASP A 309 7.30 -32.07 -3.65
N GLU A 310 7.74 -33.02 -2.81
CA GLU A 310 7.05 -34.31 -2.60
C GLU A 310 5.80 -34.15 -1.73
N ASP A 311 5.83 -33.28 -0.71
CA ASP A 311 4.69 -33.01 0.19
C ASP A 311 3.54 -32.30 -0.52
N SER A 312 3.83 -31.54 -1.58
CA SER A 312 2.80 -30.98 -2.48
C SER A 312 2.04 -32.05 -3.29
N ARG A 313 2.44 -33.33 -3.20
CA ARG A 313 1.81 -34.45 -3.93
C ARG A 313 1.29 -35.54 -3.02
N HIS A 314 1.80 -35.66 -1.80
CA HIS A 314 1.34 -36.63 -0.80
C HIS A 314 1.42 -35.96 0.57
N GLY A 315 0.28 -35.53 1.13
CA GLY A 315 0.22 -35.16 2.54
C GLY A 315 0.74 -36.34 3.36
N GLY A 316 1.71 -36.08 4.25
CA GLY A 316 2.37 -37.07 5.11
C GLY A 316 1.41 -37.74 6.11
N CYS A 317 0.42 -38.45 5.59
CA CYS A 317 -0.46 -39.29 6.35
C CYS A 317 0.21 -40.64 6.57
N GLU A 318 0.33 -41.06 7.83
CA GLU A 318 0.71 -42.41 8.24
C GLU A 318 -0.42 -43.45 8.05
N CYS A 319 -1.41 -43.16 7.20
CA CYS A 319 -2.47 -44.09 6.90
C CYS A 319 -1.93 -45.19 5.99
N ASP A 320 -1.98 -46.42 6.49
CA ASP A 320 -1.72 -47.61 5.70
C ASP A 320 -2.60 -47.57 4.44
N VAL A 321 -1.94 -47.62 3.29
CA VAL A 321 -2.56 -47.47 1.97
C VAL A 321 -3.51 -48.64 1.72
N GLY A 322 -4.79 -48.44 2.02
CA GLY A 322 -5.83 -49.46 1.82
C GLY A 322 -7.18 -49.05 2.41
N GLU A 323 -8.08 -48.63 1.51
CA GLU A 323 -9.54 -48.61 1.74
C GLU A 323 -10.07 -47.65 2.82
N ASN A 324 -9.75 -46.35 2.73
CA ASN A 324 -10.70 -45.23 2.95
C ASN A 324 -9.98 -43.87 2.89
N MET A 325 -9.67 -43.41 1.67
CA MET A 325 -9.07 -42.08 1.44
C MET A 325 -10.05 -40.93 1.73
N GLU A 326 -11.35 -41.20 1.81
CA GLU A 326 -12.39 -40.21 2.10
C GLU A 326 -12.57 -39.90 3.60
N ALA A 327 -11.98 -40.68 4.50
CA ALA A 327 -12.20 -40.55 5.95
C ALA A 327 -11.06 -39.82 6.70
N CYS A 328 -10.05 -39.34 5.99
CA CYS A 328 -8.87 -38.71 6.56
C CYS A 328 -8.74 -37.29 5.99
N ASP A 329 -9.12 -36.31 6.80
CA ASP A 329 -9.02 -34.88 6.43
C ASP A 329 -7.56 -34.49 6.11
N ASP A 330 -6.58 -35.13 6.75
CA ASP A 330 -5.13 -34.91 6.54
C ASP A 330 -4.59 -35.50 5.22
N CYS A 331 -5.27 -36.50 4.67
CA CYS A 331 -4.89 -37.16 3.41
C CYS A 331 -5.32 -36.37 2.18
N ASN A 332 -6.39 -35.59 2.32
CA ASN A 332 -6.96 -34.78 1.24
C ASN A 332 -6.42 -33.34 1.23
N ALA A 333 -5.77 -32.88 2.30
CA ALA A 333 -5.19 -31.56 2.37
C ALA A 333 -3.79 -31.53 1.72
N VAL A 334 -3.74 -31.38 0.40
CA VAL A 334 -2.49 -31.02 -0.29
C VAL A 334 -2.20 -29.55 -0.01
N ILE A 335 -0.96 -29.21 0.35
CA ILE A 335 -0.56 -27.81 0.54
C ILE A 335 -0.52 -27.12 -0.83
N GLN A 336 -1.48 -26.24 -1.10
CA GLN A 336 -1.59 -25.50 -2.36
C GLN A 336 -1.07 -24.07 -2.26
N HIS A 337 -1.11 -23.48 -1.07
CA HIS A 337 -0.77 -22.08 -0.83
C HIS A 337 0.08 -21.89 0.42
N VAL A 338 0.94 -20.87 0.35
CA VAL A 338 1.67 -20.32 1.48
C VAL A 338 1.05 -18.97 1.79
N GLN A 339 0.36 -18.87 2.93
CA GLN A 339 -0.26 -17.66 3.43
C GLN A 339 0.73 -16.92 4.34
N PHE A 340 0.72 -15.60 4.26
CA PHE A 340 1.62 -14.69 4.98
C PHE A 340 0.79 -13.67 5.75
N GLU A 341 1.17 -13.41 6.99
CA GLU A 341 0.51 -12.41 7.83
C GLU A 341 1.52 -11.46 8.45
N GLY A 342 1.22 -10.17 8.35
CA GLY A 342 1.96 -9.10 9.01
C GLY A 342 1.57 -8.93 10.48
N LEU A 343 2.39 -8.19 11.22
CA LEU A 343 2.06 -7.72 12.57
C LEU A 343 1.04 -6.59 12.58
N ASP A 344 0.85 -5.89 11.46
CA ASP A 344 -0.14 -4.84 11.34
C ASP A 344 -1.54 -5.43 11.26
N ALA A 345 -2.39 -5.08 12.24
CA ALA A 345 -3.75 -5.55 12.34
C ALA A 345 -4.77 -4.41 12.43
N ASP A 346 -5.98 -4.65 11.95
CA ASP A 346 -7.11 -3.74 12.11
C ASP A 346 -7.62 -3.73 13.57
N THR A 347 -8.68 -2.97 13.82
CA THR A 347 -9.28 -2.85 15.16
C THR A 347 -9.93 -4.13 15.67
N GLU A 348 -10.25 -5.06 14.77
CA GLU A 348 -10.82 -6.37 15.09
C GLU A 348 -9.72 -7.41 15.31
N GLY A 349 -8.45 -7.04 15.09
CA GLY A 349 -7.29 -7.91 15.24
C GLY A 349 -6.97 -8.71 13.98
N ASN A 350 -7.59 -8.41 12.83
CA ASN A 350 -7.29 -9.09 11.57
C ASN A 350 -6.00 -8.53 10.98
N PRO A 351 -4.96 -9.35 10.77
CA PRO A 351 -3.70 -8.88 10.21
C PRO A 351 -3.81 -8.61 8.71
N TYR A 352 -2.91 -7.80 8.16
CA TYR A 352 -2.71 -7.77 6.72
C TYR A 352 -2.19 -9.13 6.24
N GLY A 353 -2.98 -9.78 5.37
CA GLY A 353 -2.70 -11.11 4.85
C GLY A 353 -2.60 -11.16 3.32
N ALA A 354 -1.78 -12.07 2.81
CA ALA A 354 -1.77 -12.47 1.41
C ALA A 354 -1.20 -13.88 1.26
N SER A 355 -1.41 -14.53 0.12
CA SER A 355 -0.78 -15.82 -0.18
C SER A 355 -0.12 -15.85 -1.55
N ILE A 356 0.75 -16.84 -1.74
CA ILE A 356 1.25 -17.27 -3.05
C ILE A 356 1.04 -18.78 -3.22
N PRO A 357 1.00 -19.29 -4.47
CA PRO A 357 0.97 -20.74 -4.70
C PRO A 357 2.21 -21.42 -4.12
N MET A 358 2.03 -22.61 -3.55
CA MET A 358 3.11 -23.42 -2.98
C MET A 358 4.21 -23.72 -4.02
N ALA A 359 3.82 -24.00 -5.26
CA ALA A 359 4.76 -24.19 -6.37
C ALA A 359 5.66 -22.95 -6.64
N THR A 360 5.19 -21.74 -6.30
CA THR A 360 6.02 -20.52 -6.38
C THR A 360 6.96 -20.41 -5.18
N ALA A 361 6.50 -20.80 -3.99
CA ALA A 361 7.29 -20.76 -2.77
C ALA A 361 8.46 -21.76 -2.76
N LEU A 362 8.26 -22.95 -3.34
CA LEU A 362 9.27 -24.02 -3.37
C LEU A 362 10.25 -23.91 -4.54
N ASP A 363 9.90 -23.24 -5.64
CA ASP A 363 10.80 -23.11 -6.78
C ASP A 363 11.94 -22.11 -6.48
N PRO A 364 13.19 -22.57 -6.29
CA PRO A 364 14.30 -21.68 -5.93
C PRO A 364 14.64 -20.67 -7.04
N ARG A 365 14.16 -20.88 -8.28
CA ARG A 365 14.35 -19.95 -9.41
C ARG A 365 13.37 -18.77 -9.36
N LYS A 366 12.40 -18.81 -8.46
CA LYS A 366 11.45 -17.70 -8.22
C LYS A 366 11.99 -16.69 -7.22
N ASP A 367 13.11 -16.98 -6.58
CA ASP A 367 13.82 -16.05 -5.70
C ASP A 367 12.92 -15.44 -4.61
N VAL A 368 11.99 -16.24 -4.06
CA VAL A 368 11.13 -15.80 -2.96
C VAL A 368 11.96 -15.69 -1.69
N LEU A 369 12.07 -14.49 -1.14
CA LEU A 369 12.89 -14.22 0.05
C LEU A 369 12.05 -13.94 1.29
N LEU A 370 12.54 -14.40 2.43
CA LEU A 370 12.33 -13.78 3.72
C LEU A 370 13.45 -12.75 3.95
N ALA A 371 13.18 -11.50 3.58
CA ALA A 371 14.16 -10.42 3.55
C ALA A 371 14.23 -9.68 4.90
N PHE A 372 15.45 -9.40 5.36
CA PHE A 372 15.76 -8.62 6.56
C PHE A 372 16.66 -7.40 6.27
N GLU A 373 17.13 -7.27 5.02
CA GLU A 373 17.95 -6.16 4.54
C GLU A 373 17.40 -5.60 3.21
N MET A 374 17.55 -4.29 3.02
CA MET A 374 17.15 -3.53 1.84
C MET A 374 18.24 -2.52 1.50
N ASN A 375 18.79 -2.65 0.29
CA ASN A 375 19.90 -1.83 -0.23
C ASN A 375 21.17 -1.87 0.64
N GLY A 376 21.45 -3.03 1.26
CA GLY A 376 22.64 -3.24 2.10
C GLY A 376 22.49 -2.77 3.54
N GLU A 377 21.33 -2.25 3.91
CA GLU A 377 21.01 -1.79 5.27
C GLU A 377 19.86 -2.63 5.86
N PRO A 378 19.70 -2.69 7.19
CA PRO A 378 18.50 -3.25 7.80
C PRO A 378 17.23 -2.63 7.20
N ILE A 379 16.19 -3.45 6.97
CA ILE A 379 14.94 -2.96 6.37
C ILE A 379 14.38 -1.79 7.20
N PRO A 380 14.07 -0.64 6.60
CA PRO A 380 13.43 0.47 7.32
C PRO A 380 12.04 0.09 7.81
N ARG A 381 11.56 0.74 8.88
CA ARG A 381 10.24 0.43 9.48
C ARG A 381 9.10 0.48 8.47
N ASP A 382 8.98 1.52 7.65
CA ASP A 382 7.90 1.58 6.62
C ASP A 382 7.92 0.42 5.62
N HIS A 383 9.08 -0.21 5.45
CA HIS A 383 9.31 -1.27 4.46
C HIS A 383 9.29 -2.67 5.07
N GLY A 384 8.94 -2.81 6.34
CA GLY A 384 8.64 -4.11 6.96
C GLY A 384 9.66 -4.63 7.95
N PHE A 385 10.40 -3.75 8.65
CA PHE A 385 11.28 -4.18 9.73
C PHE A 385 10.55 -5.10 10.74
N PRO A 386 11.16 -6.21 11.20
CA PRO A 386 12.51 -6.68 10.88
C PRO A 386 12.57 -7.68 9.73
N LEU A 387 11.42 -8.16 9.25
CA LEU A 387 11.32 -9.21 8.26
C LEU A 387 10.11 -8.99 7.35
N ARG A 388 10.30 -9.20 6.04
CA ARG A 388 9.21 -9.18 5.07
C ARG A 388 9.36 -10.30 4.06
N VAL A 389 8.28 -10.60 3.35
CA VAL A 389 8.32 -11.41 2.15
C VAL A 389 8.68 -10.53 0.95
N ILE A 390 9.55 -11.05 0.08
CA ILE A 390 9.77 -10.54 -1.28
C ILE A 390 9.46 -11.64 -2.27
N VAL A 391 8.51 -11.37 -3.17
CA VAL A 391 8.07 -12.29 -4.23
C VAL A 391 8.30 -11.60 -5.59
N PRO A 392 9.48 -11.78 -6.20
CA PRO A 392 9.85 -11.12 -7.44
C PRO A 392 8.83 -11.36 -8.57
N GLY A 393 8.62 -10.34 -9.40
CA GLY A 393 7.73 -10.43 -10.56
C GLY A 393 6.23 -10.50 -10.23
N THR A 394 5.83 -10.29 -8.97
CA THR A 394 4.43 -10.26 -8.56
C THR A 394 3.99 -8.85 -8.11
N VAL A 395 2.67 -8.67 -8.00
CA VAL A 395 2.10 -7.43 -7.49
C VAL A 395 2.54 -7.17 -6.05
N GLY A 396 2.83 -5.91 -5.71
CA GLY A 396 3.38 -5.54 -4.41
C GLY A 396 2.55 -5.98 -3.20
N ALA A 397 1.24 -6.21 -3.37
CA ALA A 397 0.37 -6.71 -2.31
C ALA A 397 0.77 -8.09 -1.75
N ARG A 398 1.46 -8.94 -2.53
CA ARG A 398 1.91 -10.26 -2.05
C ARG A 398 3.22 -10.19 -1.25
N ASN A 399 3.88 -9.04 -1.22
CA ASN A 399 5.14 -8.81 -0.53
C ASN A 399 4.86 -8.34 0.90
N VAL A 400 4.26 -9.21 1.72
CA VAL A 400 3.80 -8.89 3.09
C VAL A 400 4.95 -8.36 3.95
N LYS A 401 4.69 -7.22 4.62
CA LYS A 401 5.62 -6.53 5.52
C LYS A 401 5.37 -6.96 6.96
N PHE A 402 6.35 -6.71 7.84
CA PHE A 402 6.23 -7.01 9.26
C PHE A 402 5.86 -8.48 9.51
N LEU A 403 6.37 -9.37 8.66
CA LEU A 403 5.94 -10.76 8.60
C LEU A 403 6.07 -11.40 9.97
N HIS A 404 5.00 -12.00 10.50
CA HIS A 404 5.04 -12.71 11.78
C HIS A 404 4.57 -14.15 11.68
N ARG A 405 3.68 -14.46 10.72
CA ARG A 405 3.18 -15.82 10.54
C ARG A 405 3.19 -16.26 9.08
N ILE A 406 3.58 -17.51 8.87
CA ILE A 406 3.42 -18.25 7.62
C ILE A 406 2.49 -19.43 7.90
N VAL A 407 1.43 -19.58 7.11
CA VAL A 407 0.48 -20.68 7.22
C VAL A 407 0.47 -21.48 5.93
N LEU A 408 0.78 -22.77 6.03
CA LEU A 408 0.66 -23.74 4.94
C LEU A 408 -0.79 -24.20 4.84
N SER A 409 -1.41 -24.01 3.67
CA SER A 409 -2.85 -24.18 3.49
C SER A 409 -3.19 -24.83 2.15
N SER A 410 -4.32 -25.53 2.10
CA SER A 410 -4.95 -25.97 0.85
C SER A 410 -5.65 -24.83 0.11
N GLU A 411 -5.89 -23.70 0.76
CA GLU A 411 -6.66 -22.56 0.23
C GLU A 411 -5.83 -21.27 0.19
N GLU A 412 -6.25 -20.34 -0.67
CA GLU A 412 -5.74 -18.96 -0.66
C GLU A 412 -5.95 -18.29 0.71
N SER A 413 -5.19 -17.22 0.98
CA SER A 413 -5.44 -16.38 2.16
C SER A 413 -6.90 -15.90 2.11
N PRO A 414 -7.67 -16.06 3.21
CA PRO A 414 -9.10 -15.73 3.24
C PRO A 414 -9.39 -14.23 3.10
#